data_AF-A0A8K0C7S5-F1
#
_entry.id   AF-A0A8K0C7S5-F1
#
_cell.length_a   1.000
_cell.length_b   1.000
_cell.length_c   1.000
_cell.angle_alpha   90.00
_cell.angle_beta   90.00
_cell.angle_gamma   90.00
#
_symmetry.space_group_name_H-M   'P 1'
#
loop_
_entity.id
_entity.type
_entity.pdbx_description
1 polymer ?
#
loop_
_entity_poly.entity_id
_entity_poly.type
_entity_poly.pdbx_seq_one_letter_code
_entity_poly.pdbx_strand_id
1 'polypeptide(L)'
;MTILIGPCLESHENSSKNKKSLLVWLTRKENKSVIEKKLQEQLKNDTEYYHNILRRVVAVVKYLSVRGLAFRGYKEIFGSPHNGNFIGALELLAEFDPFMREHIQQREVRPKSFTLYLSKYQNSYQNSDAAKYYSVVVIRHQIYPTMTN
;
A
#
# COMPACT_ATOMS: atom_id res chain seq x y z
N MET A 1 -29.12 -13.66 43.13
CA MET A 1 -28.93 -12.20 43.09
C MET A 1 -28.47 -11.84 41.68
N THR A 2 -29.42 -11.67 40.76
CA THR A 2 -29.16 -11.45 39.34
C THR A 2 -28.72 -10.00 39.16
N ILE A 3 -27.51 -9.79 38.64
CA ILE A 3 -26.98 -8.44 38.43
C ILE A 3 -27.83 -7.78 37.35
N LEU A 4 -28.56 -6.72 37.72
CA LEU A 4 -29.42 -5.93 36.84
C LEU A 4 -28.57 -5.06 35.88
N ILE A 5 -27.83 -5.71 34.98
CA ILE A 5 -26.96 -5.03 34.01
C ILE A 5 -27.82 -4.30 32.96
N GLY A 6 -28.89 -4.95 32.46
CA GLY A 6 -29.77 -4.39 31.43
C GLY A 6 -30.44 -3.05 31.82
N PRO A 7 -31.15 -2.97 32.95
CA PRO A 7 -31.81 -1.73 33.39
C PRO A 7 -30.82 -0.59 33.71
N CYS A 8 -29.61 -0.95 34.15
CA CYS A 8 -28.55 0.01 34.44
C CYS A 8 -27.97 0.60 33.14
N LEU A 9 -27.79 -0.22 32.11
CA LEU A 9 -27.39 0.24 30.77
C LEU A 9 -28.45 1.14 30.14
N GLU A 10 -29.72 0.73 30.18
CA GLU A 10 -30.80 1.48 29.56
C GLU A 10 -30.99 2.87 30.19
N SER A 11 -30.89 2.96 31.52
CA SER A 11 -30.92 4.24 32.25
C SER A 11 -29.67 5.08 32.00
N HIS A 12 -28.49 4.46 31.85
CA HIS A 12 -27.25 5.15 31.51
C HIS A 12 -27.27 5.71 30.08
N GLU A 13 -27.68 4.93 29.09
CA GLU A 13 -27.78 5.34 27.68
C GLU A 13 -28.81 6.47 27.48
N ASN A 14 -29.92 6.40 28.21
CA ASN A 14 -30.94 7.44 28.18
C ASN A 14 -30.66 8.64 29.07
N SER A 15 -29.60 8.58 29.88
CA SER A 15 -29.21 9.68 30.75
C SER A 15 -28.90 10.95 29.95
N SER A 16 -29.19 12.11 30.55
CA SER A 16 -28.89 13.40 29.94
C SER A 16 -27.40 13.58 29.67
N LYS A 17 -26.52 12.97 30.49
CA LYS A 17 -25.07 12.96 30.29
C LYS A 17 -24.70 12.20 29.01
N ASN A 18 -25.19 10.98 28.83
CA ASN A 18 -24.89 10.19 27.64
C ASN A 18 -25.41 10.88 26.37
N LYS A 19 -26.64 11.40 26.40
CA LYS A 19 -27.23 12.17 25.29
C LYS A 19 -26.41 13.41 24.93
N LYS A 20 -25.95 14.19 25.93
CA LYS A 20 -25.08 15.35 25.70
C LYS A 20 -23.73 14.95 25.10
N SER A 21 -23.09 13.91 25.63
CA SER A 21 -21.83 13.39 25.08
C SER A 21 -21.99 12.89 23.65
N LEU A 22 -23.10 12.20 23.34
CA LEU A 22 -23.42 11.75 21.99
C LEU A 22 -23.63 12.93 21.04
N LEU A 23 -24.36 13.97 21.46
CA LEU A 23 -24.54 15.19 20.67
C LEU A 23 -23.21 15.89 20.39
N VAL A 24 -22.34 16.02 21.40
CA VAL A 24 -20.99 16.58 21.22
C VAL A 24 -20.18 15.74 20.23
N TRP A 25 -20.27 14.41 20.30
CA TRP A 25 -19.60 13.53 19.34
C TRP A 25 -20.15 13.69 17.92
N LEU A 26 -21.47 13.75 17.75
CA LEU A 26 -22.11 13.98 16.44
C LEU A 26 -21.67 15.31 15.83
N THR A 27 -21.72 16.38 16.62
CA THR A 27 -21.25 17.70 16.19
C THR A 27 -19.77 17.71 15.83
N ARG A 28 -18.90 16.99 16.58
CA ARG A 28 -17.48 16.86 16.23
C ARG A 28 -17.25 16.03 14.98
N LYS A 29 -18.03 14.97 14.76
CA LYS A 29 -17.97 14.12 13.57
C LYS A 29 -18.35 14.90 12.31
N GLU A 30 -19.36 15.76 12.40
CA GLU A 30 -19.77 16.64 11.30
C GLU A 30 -18.74 17.76 11.07
N ASN A 31 -18.19 18.32 12.15
CA ASN A 31 -17.14 19.34 12.10
C ASN A 31 -15.75 18.70 12.06
N LYS A 32 -15.37 18.18 10.88
CA LYS A 32 -14.01 17.64 10.67
C LYS A 32 -12.97 18.61 11.23
N SER A 33 -12.23 18.13 12.22
CA SER A 33 -11.16 18.91 12.84
C SER A 33 -10.08 19.27 11.81
N VAL A 34 -9.29 20.31 12.08
CA VAL A 34 -8.12 20.66 11.24
C VAL A 34 -7.16 19.45 11.12
N ILE A 35 -7.07 18.64 12.17
CA ILE A 35 -6.25 17.42 12.21
C ILE A 35 -6.80 16.35 11.27
N GLU A 36 -8.11 16.08 11.30
CA GLU A 36 -8.74 15.11 10.39
C GLU A 36 -8.61 15.52 8.93
N LYS A 37 -8.76 16.81 8.63
CA LYS A 37 -8.57 17.32 7.26
C LYS A 37 -7.14 17.10 6.79
N LYS A 38 -6.15 17.44 7.63
CA LYS A 38 -4.73 17.21 7.34
C LYS A 38 -4.43 15.72 7.13
N LEU A 39 -4.99 14.85 7.95
CA LEU A 39 -4.79 13.40 7.84
C LEU A 39 -5.45 12.83 6.57
N GLN A 40 -6.63 13.31 6.19
CA GLN A 40 -7.27 12.94 4.92
C GLN A 40 -6.47 13.40 3.71
N GLU A 41 -5.91 14.61 3.76
CA GLU A 41 -5.04 15.13 2.70
C GLU A 41 -3.74 14.31 2.58
N GLN A 42 -3.10 13.98 3.70
CA GLN A 42 -1.93 13.09 3.71
C GLN A 42 -2.23 11.73 3.07
N LEU A 43 -3.34 11.08 3.47
CA LEU A 43 -3.75 9.80 2.89
C LEU A 43 -3.99 9.91 1.38
N LYS A 44 -4.62 11.00 0.93
CA LYS A 44 -4.86 11.24 -0.49
C LYS A 44 -3.54 11.39 -1.24
N ASN A 45 -2.61 12.18 -0.72
CA ASN A 45 -1.30 12.41 -1.32
C ASN A 45 -0.48 11.11 -1.40
N ASP A 46 -0.48 10.31 -0.33
CA ASP A 46 0.19 9.01 -0.30
C ASP A 46 -0.44 8.05 -1.33
N THR A 47 -1.77 8.01 -1.41
CA THR A 47 -2.48 7.17 -2.37
C THR A 47 -2.11 7.55 -3.81
N GLU A 48 -2.11 8.84 -4.12
CA GLU A 48 -1.74 9.36 -5.43
C GLU A 48 -0.27 9.07 -5.76
N TYR A 49 0.63 9.24 -4.79
CA TYR A 49 2.04 8.90 -4.91
C TYR A 49 2.24 7.42 -5.26
N TYR A 50 1.67 6.50 -4.50
CA TYR A 50 1.81 5.06 -4.75
C TYR A 50 1.11 4.63 -6.05
N HIS A 51 -0.02 5.23 -6.39
CA HIS A 51 -0.69 4.95 -7.66
C HIS A 51 0.19 5.36 -8.85
N ASN A 52 0.86 6.51 -8.76
CA ASN A 52 1.81 6.96 -9.78
C ASN A 52 2.99 6.00 -9.95
N ILE A 53 3.54 5.46 -8.85
CA ILE A 53 4.61 4.45 -8.91
C ILE A 53 4.09 3.15 -9.53
N LEU A 54 2.95 2.64 -9.06
CA LEU A 54 2.39 1.37 -9.52
C LEU A 54 2.10 1.38 -11.02
N ARG A 55 1.54 2.47 -11.55
CA ARG A 55 1.28 2.60 -12.99
C ARG A 55 2.53 2.38 -13.84
N ARG A 56 3.68 2.90 -13.38
CA ARG A 56 4.97 2.80 -14.06
C ARG A 56 5.59 1.42 -13.92
N VAL A 57 5.56 0.87 -12.70
CA VAL A 57 6.02 -0.49 -12.43
C VAL A 57 5.25 -1.51 -13.27
N VAL A 58 3.92 -1.38 -13.35
CA VAL A 58 3.08 -2.26 -14.18
C VAL A 58 3.44 -2.12 -15.67
N ALA A 59 3.71 -0.90 -16.15
CA ALA A 59 4.13 -0.69 -17.53
C ALA A 59 5.45 -1.42 -17.86
N VAL A 60 6.45 -1.33 -16.97
CA VAL A 60 7.73 -2.05 -17.10
C VAL A 60 7.49 -3.56 -17.06
N VAL A 61 6.70 -4.05 -16.10
CA VAL A 61 6.40 -5.48 -15.98
C VAL A 61 5.73 -6.01 -17.25
N LYS A 62 4.75 -5.29 -17.78
CA LYS A 62 4.06 -5.64 -19.03
C LYS A 62 5.05 -5.68 -20.20
N TYR A 63 5.89 -4.67 -20.33
CA TYR A 63 6.89 -4.57 -21.40
C TYR A 63 7.84 -5.78 -21.41
N LEU A 64 8.36 -6.17 -20.25
CA LEU A 64 9.25 -7.32 -20.10
C LEU A 64 8.52 -8.65 -20.34
N SER A 65 7.31 -8.79 -19.77
CA SER A 65 6.49 -10.01 -19.89
C SER A 65 6.19 -10.35 -21.35
N VAL A 66 5.72 -9.37 -22.11
CA VAL A 66 5.31 -9.57 -23.52
C VAL A 66 6.50 -10.00 -24.39
N ARG A 67 7.72 -9.60 -24.02
CA ARG A 67 8.95 -9.92 -24.74
C ARG A 67 9.68 -11.16 -24.21
N GLY A 68 9.14 -11.81 -23.18
CA GLY A 68 9.79 -12.96 -22.54
C GLY A 68 11.13 -12.63 -21.88
N LEU A 69 11.36 -11.36 -21.52
CA LEU A 69 12.62 -10.93 -20.91
C LEU A 69 12.67 -11.32 -19.44
N ALA A 70 13.82 -11.84 -19.00
CA ALA A 70 14.04 -12.13 -17.60
C ALA A 70 13.98 -10.83 -16.77
N PHE A 71 13.16 -10.81 -15.72
CA PHE A 71 13.00 -9.63 -14.85
C PHE A 71 14.24 -9.39 -14.01
N ARG A 72 14.81 -10.48 -13.48
CA ARG A 72 15.96 -10.48 -12.57
C ARG A 72 17.26 -10.73 -13.33
N GLY A 73 18.36 -10.30 -12.72
CA GLY A 73 19.72 -10.50 -13.20
C GLY A 73 20.61 -10.98 -12.07
N TYR A 74 21.94 -10.94 -12.29
CA TYR A 74 22.90 -11.36 -11.28
C TYR A 74 22.91 -10.42 -10.05
N LYS A 75 22.67 -9.12 -10.27
CA LYS A 75 22.53 -8.12 -9.22
C LYS A 75 21.16 -7.46 -9.27
N GLU A 76 20.71 -7.00 -8.11
CA GLU A 76 19.48 -6.20 -7.97
C GLU A 76 19.77 -4.88 -7.23
N ILE A 77 20.71 -4.10 -7.75
CA ILE A 77 21.22 -2.87 -7.10
C ILE A 77 21.32 -1.77 -8.14
N PHE A 78 20.55 -0.68 -7.99
CA PHE A 78 20.60 0.46 -8.90
C PHE A 78 22.05 0.94 -9.20
N GLY A 79 22.32 1.30 -10.45
CA GLY A 79 23.63 1.73 -10.96
C GLY A 79 24.59 0.60 -11.35
N SER A 80 24.21 -0.68 -11.19
CA SER A 80 25.07 -1.80 -11.60
C SER A 80 24.85 -2.21 -13.06
N PRO A 81 25.93 -2.37 -13.85
CA PRO A 81 25.82 -2.85 -15.24
C PRO A 81 25.38 -4.32 -15.34
N HIS A 82 25.34 -5.06 -14.23
CA HIS A 82 24.90 -6.46 -14.17
C HIS A 82 23.51 -6.62 -13.54
N ASN A 83 22.72 -5.54 -13.52
CA ASN A 83 21.35 -5.57 -13.03
C ASN A 83 20.41 -6.36 -13.93
N GLY A 84 19.36 -6.89 -13.32
CA GLY A 84 18.23 -7.46 -14.07
C GLY A 84 17.49 -6.42 -14.92
N ASN A 85 16.84 -6.87 -15.99
CA ASN A 85 16.13 -6.00 -16.94
C ASN A 85 15.04 -5.16 -16.27
N PHE A 86 14.46 -5.62 -15.16
CA PHE A 86 13.49 -4.84 -14.41
C PHE A 86 14.10 -3.57 -13.79
N ILE A 87 15.23 -3.71 -13.10
CA ILE A 87 15.91 -2.56 -12.49
C ILE A 87 16.49 -1.66 -13.58
N GLY A 88 17.13 -2.24 -14.60
CA GLY A 88 17.65 -1.46 -15.74
C GLY A 88 16.56 -0.67 -16.46
N ALA A 89 15.35 -1.23 -16.62
CA ALA A 89 14.23 -0.50 -17.20
C ALA A 89 13.70 0.62 -16.28
N LEU A 90 13.74 0.43 -14.95
CA LEU A 90 13.38 1.49 -14.00
C LEU A 90 14.41 2.62 -13.97
N GLU A 91 15.71 2.29 -14.11
CA GLU A 91 16.79 3.29 -14.26
C GLU A 91 16.58 4.12 -15.51
N LEU A 92 16.33 3.47 -16.65
CA LEU A 92 16.03 4.16 -17.91
C LEU A 92 14.77 5.03 -17.78
N LEU A 93 13.72 4.52 -17.12
CA LEU A 93 12.51 5.31 -16.88
C LEU A 93 12.80 6.55 -16.03
N ALA A 94 13.63 6.43 -15.00
CA ALA A 94 14.04 7.54 -14.15
C ALA A 94 14.96 8.57 -14.86
N GLU A 95 15.56 8.22 -15.98
CA GLU A 95 16.26 9.19 -16.83
C GLU A 95 15.26 10.21 -17.43
N PHE A 96 14.07 9.77 -17.82
CA PHE A 96 13.06 10.62 -18.45
C PHE A 96 11.94 11.09 -17.51
N ASP A 97 11.79 10.43 -16.37
CA ASP A 97 10.74 10.72 -15.40
C ASP A 97 11.34 11.23 -14.07
N PRO A 98 11.29 12.55 -13.81
CA PRO A 98 11.80 13.14 -12.58
C PRO A 98 11.18 12.56 -11.31
N PHE A 99 9.90 12.20 -11.35
CA PHE A 99 9.21 11.61 -10.20
C PHE A 99 9.78 10.23 -9.86
N MET A 100 10.08 9.41 -10.88
CA MET A 100 10.72 8.11 -10.66
C MET A 100 12.15 8.25 -10.17
N ARG A 101 12.90 9.23 -10.68
CA ARG A 101 14.25 9.52 -10.22
C ARG A 101 14.26 9.85 -8.73
N GLU A 102 13.38 10.74 -8.31
CA GLU A 102 13.24 11.12 -6.91
C GLU A 102 12.84 9.90 -6.05
N HIS A 103 11.89 9.09 -6.51
CA HIS A 103 11.49 7.87 -5.80
C HIS A 103 12.66 6.91 -5.57
N ILE A 104 13.49 6.68 -6.59
CA ILE A 104 14.64 5.77 -6.51
C ILE A 104 15.70 6.35 -5.55
N GLN A 105 16.05 7.63 -5.70
CA GLN A 105 17.03 8.29 -4.84
C GLN A 105 16.60 8.32 -3.37
N GLN A 106 15.32 8.61 -3.09
CA GLN A 106 14.79 8.60 -1.72
C GLN A 106 14.85 7.20 -1.08
N ARG A 107 14.74 6.12 -1.88
CA ARG A 107 14.89 4.74 -1.37
C ARG A 107 16.34 4.36 -1.07
N GLU A 108 17.30 4.91 -1.80
CA GLU A 108 18.72 4.67 -1.55
C GLU A 108 19.20 5.36 -0.27
N VAL A 109 18.67 6.56 0.02
CA VAL A 109 19.02 7.34 1.22
C VAL A 109 18.34 6.79 2.49
N ARG A 110 17.18 6.13 2.37
CA ARG A 110 16.53 5.48 3.51
C ARG A 110 17.11 4.07 3.71
N PRO A 111 17.90 3.79 4.77
CA PRO A 111 18.29 2.42 5.07
C PRO A 111 17.02 1.57 5.21
N LYS A 112 17.05 0.36 4.65
CA LYS A 112 15.92 -0.60 4.61
C LYS A 112 15.32 -0.83 6.00
N SER A 113 14.40 0.04 6.43
CA SER A 113 13.63 -0.13 7.67
C SER A 113 12.33 -0.91 7.46
N PHE A 114 12.06 -1.35 6.22
CA PHE A 114 11.11 -2.41 5.94
C PHE A 114 11.89 -3.68 5.63
N THR A 115 12.37 -4.36 6.66
CA THR A 115 12.49 -5.82 6.65
C THR A 115 11.10 -6.35 6.33
N LEU A 116 10.80 -6.53 5.04
CA LEU A 116 9.65 -7.30 4.59
C LEU A 116 9.73 -8.62 5.35
N TYR A 117 8.71 -8.94 6.15
CA TYR A 117 8.59 -10.18 6.94
C TYR A 117 8.91 -11.43 6.10
N LEU A 118 8.75 -11.34 4.78
CA LEU A 118 9.06 -12.36 3.77
C LEU A 118 10.56 -12.61 3.53
N SER A 119 11.47 -11.68 3.88
CA SER A 119 12.92 -11.87 3.66
C SER A 119 13.51 -12.99 4.53
N LYS A 120 12.80 -13.43 5.57
CA LYS A 120 13.22 -14.52 6.45
C LYS A 120 12.92 -15.92 5.89
N TYR A 121 12.03 -16.05 4.91
CA TYR A 121 11.57 -17.35 4.41
C TYR A 121 11.83 -17.60 2.91
N GLN A 122 12.55 -16.73 2.20
CA GLN A 122 12.72 -16.82 0.74
C GLN A 122 14.08 -17.30 0.23
N ASN A 123 14.93 -17.89 1.09
CA ASN A 123 16.19 -18.51 0.62
C ASN A 123 16.05 -19.98 0.17
N SER A 124 14.84 -20.49 -0.06
CA SER A 124 14.67 -21.89 -0.51
C SER A 124 13.58 -22.10 -1.57
N TYR A 125 13.37 -21.16 -2.50
CA TYR A 125 12.59 -21.47 -3.72
C TYR A 125 13.18 -20.74 -4.93
N GLN A 126 14.23 -21.33 -5.48
CA GLN A 126 14.48 -21.23 -6.92
C GLN A 126 13.36 -22.01 -7.63
N ASN A 127 12.47 -21.35 -8.37
CA ASN A 127 11.95 -21.84 -9.66
C ASN A 127 10.79 -20.98 -10.18
N SER A 128 10.72 -20.93 -11.51
CA SER A 128 9.78 -20.27 -12.43
C SER A 128 8.28 -20.36 -12.11
N ASP A 129 7.86 -21.21 -11.16
CA ASP A 129 6.45 -21.44 -10.84
C ASP A 129 5.87 -20.45 -9.81
N ALA A 130 6.72 -19.81 -8.98
CA ALA A 130 6.27 -18.77 -8.07
C ALA A 130 5.74 -17.53 -8.83
N ALA A 131 6.33 -17.20 -9.97
CA ALA A 131 5.88 -16.09 -10.82
C ALA A 131 4.47 -16.31 -11.39
N LYS A 132 4.11 -17.57 -11.71
CA LYS A 132 2.73 -17.93 -12.08
C LYS A 132 1.78 -17.69 -10.90
N TYR A 133 2.17 -18.10 -9.69
CA TYR A 133 1.36 -17.93 -8.48
C TYR A 133 1.09 -16.45 -8.16
N TYR A 134 2.09 -15.57 -8.25
CA TYR A 134 1.90 -14.14 -8.04
C TYR A 134 1.10 -13.46 -9.15
N SER A 135 1.26 -13.86 -10.42
CA SER A 135 0.42 -13.35 -11.51
C SER A 135 -1.06 -13.73 -11.35
N VAL A 136 -1.36 -14.96 -10.90
CA VAL A 136 -2.74 -15.43 -10.70
C VAL A 136 -3.40 -14.76 -9.48
N VAL A 137 -2.66 -14.53 -8.40
CA VAL A 137 -3.19 -13.83 -7.20
C VAL A 137 -3.47 -12.35 -7.49
N VAL A 138 -2.58 -11.69 -8.24
CA VAL A 138 -2.77 -10.29 -8.64
C VAL A 138 -3.93 -10.13 -9.63
N ILE A 139 -4.13 -11.09 -10.55
CA ILE A 139 -5.26 -11.05 -11.50
C ILE A 139 -6.60 -11.37 -10.80
N ARG A 140 -6.65 -12.30 -9.83
CA ARG A 140 -7.89 -12.59 -9.07
C ARG A 140 -8.38 -11.41 -8.24
N HIS A 141 -7.49 -10.56 -7.75
CA HIS A 141 -7.85 -9.37 -6.96
C HIS A 141 -8.27 -8.15 -7.81
N GLN A 142 -8.18 -8.23 -9.15
CA GLN A 142 -8.60 -7.14 -10.05
C GLN A 142 -9.92 -7.40 -10.79
N ILE A 143 -10.52 -8.59 -10.69
CA ILE A 143 -11.73 -8.95 -11.46
C ILE A 143 -13.03 -8.93 -10.62
N TYR A 144 -12.95 -8.86 -9.29
CA TYR A 144 -14.12 -8.57 -8.46
C TYR A 144 -13.92 -7.25 -7.71
N PRO A 145 -14.44 -6.12 -8.18
CA PRO A 145 -14.77 -5.05 -7.25
C PRO A 145 -15.82 -5.63 -6.32
N THR A 146 -15.53 -5.71 -5.02
CA THR A 146 -16.56 -5.95 -4.00
C THR A 146 -17.54 -4.79 -4.07
N MET A 147 -18.58 -4.98 -4.89
CA MET A 147 -19.81 -4.21 -4.87
C MET A 147 -20.47 -4.43 -3.50
N THR A 148 -20.57 -3.34 -2.74
CA THR A 148 -21.66 -2.98 -1.83
C THR A 148 -22.31 -4.08 -0.97
N ASN A 149 -22.14 -3.97 0.35
CA ASN A 149 -23.15 -3.34 1.21
C ASN A 149 -22.51 -2.80 2.49
#